data_AF-A0A940KTC3-F1
#
_entry.id   AF-A0A940KTC3-F1
#
_cell.length_a   1.000
_cell.length_b   1.000
_cell.length_c   1.000
_cell.angle_alpha   90.00
_cell.angle_beta   90.00
_cell.angle_gamma   90.00
#
_symmetry.space_group_name_H-M   'P 1'
#
loop_
_entity.id
_entity.type
_entity.pdbx_description
1 polymer ?
#
loop_
_entity_poly.entity_id
_entity_poly.type
_entity_poly.pdbx_seq_one_letter_code
_entity_poly.pdbx_strand_id
1 'polypeptide(L)'
;MERSYRTINDVSQMTIISLEEKTSDLRSAERARTWLPRAKAVEQLTKNINSDIGRLINTHSQTQNSWKDQCKLLQNKLRVYADSIVALDPRINAAFRDEFADSVKSGRFQPFLWETLRSLDQATEPERATILTQLKLSLAERSNAIISFCNEMCTAGCVLSFETYSAIVGQNSAAILPGEKLEITAGMGAFTNRAALKVSVNGKPVPVNNDGIMQYSFIPSGKPGTYQVPVVLNFVDQDGLQRSIEKILTYRVLEPVKSQAE
;
A
#
# COMPACT_ATOMS: atom_id res chain seq x y z
N MET A 1 -0.16 2.20 14.55
CA MET A 1 0.80 1.19 14.06
C MET A 1 0.15 -0.17 13.85
N GLU A 2 -0.53 -0.76 14.85
CA GLU A 2 -1.16 -2.08 14.65
C GLU A 2 -2.26 -2.12 13.57
N ARG A 3 -3.09 -1.08 13.47
CA ARG A 3 -4.08 -0.96 12.38
C ARG A 3 -3.38 -0.94 11.01
N SER A 4 -2.36 -0.09 10.86
CA SER A 4 -1.55 0.01 9.64
C SER A 4 -0.91 -1.33 9.27
N TYR A 5 -0.35 -2.05 10.24
CA TYR A 5 0.22 -3.37 10.04
C TYR A 5 -0.80 -4.37 9.48
N ARG A 6 -2.01 -4.43 10.06
CA ARG A 6 -3.08 -5.29 9.57
C ARG A 6 -3.47 -4.93 8.13
N THR A 7 -3.69 -3.64 7.87
CA THR A 7 -4.03 -3.15 6.53
C THR A 7 -2.97 -3.54 5.49
N ILE A 8 -1.69 -3.38 5.79
CA ILE A 8 -0.61 -3.75 4.85
C ILE A 8 -0.58 -5.25 4.61
N ASN A 9 -0.77 -6.06 5.65
CA ASN A 9 -0.83 -7.51 5.52
C ASN A 9 -2.03 -7.94 4.66
N ASP A 10 -3.18 -7.30 4.81
CA ASP A 10 -4.37 -7.56 3.98
C ASP A 10 -4.10 -7.19 2.51
N VAL A 11 -3.41 -6.08 2.24
CA VAL A 11 -2.99 -5.68 0.89
C VAL A 11 -2.02 -6.71 0.28
N SER A 12 -1.08 -7.23 1.06
CA SER A 12 -0.19 -8.31 0.61
C SER A 12 -0.96 -9.58 0.26
N GLN A 13 -1.94 -10.00 1.08
CA GLN A 13 -2.81 -11.14 0.77
C GLN A 13 -3.57 -10.91 -0.54
N MET A 14 -4.13 -9.73 -0.72
CA MET A 14 -4.89 -9.40 -1.94
C MET A 14 -4.03 -9.41 -3.19
N THR A 15 -2.78 -8.98 -3.06
CA THR A 15 -1.81 -9.03 -4.16
C THR A 15 -1.42 -10.46 -4.51
N ILE A 16 -1.31 -11.36 -3.52
CA ILE A 16 -1.09 -12.79 -3.75
C ILE A 16 -2.31 -13.43 -4.42
N ILE A 17 -3.52 -13.10 -3.99
CA ILE A 17 -4.75 -13.59 -4.64
C ILE A 17 -4.81 -13.13 -6.09
N SER A 18 -4.49 -11.87 -6.38
CA SER A 18 -4.37 -11.37 -7.76
C SER A 18 -3.31 -12.13 -8.57
N LEU A 19 -2.17 -12.47 -7.96
CA LEU A 19 -1.14 -13.31 -8.57
C LEU A 19 -1.63 -14.74 -8.87
N GLU A 20 -2.45 -15.32 -7.98
CA GLU A 20 -3.08 -16.63 -8.18
C GLU A 20 -4.06 -16.59 -9.35
N GLU A 21 -4.90 -15.57 -9.43
CA GLU A 21 -5.83 -15.37 -10.55
C GLU A 21 -5.08 -15.29 -11.89
N LYS A 22 -3.93 -14.58 -11.93
CA LYS A 22 -3.06 -14.50 -13.11
C LYS A 22 -2.47 -15.85 -13.55
N THR A 23 -2.45 -16.88 -12.69
CA THR A 23 -2.05 -18.23 -13.12
C THR A 23 -3.05 -18.90 -14.06
N SER A 24 -4.28 -18.39 -14.11
CA SER A 24 -5.37 -18.90 -14.94
C SER A 24 -5.51 -18.14 -16.27
N ASP A 25 -4.92 -16.95 -16.39
CA ASP A 25 -4.93 -16.16 -17.63
C ASP A 25 -3.82 -16.63 -18.59
N LEU A 26 -4.20 -16.97 -19.83
CA LEU A 26 -3.30 -17.50 -20.86
C LEU A 26 -2.09 -16.58 -21.16
N ARG A 27 -2.20 -15.26 -20.96
CA ARG A 27 -1.14 -14.29 -21.28
C ARG A 27 -0.13 -14.08 -20.15
N SER A 28 -0.55 -14.32 -18.92
CA SER A 28 0.27 -14.08 -17.71
C SER A 28 0.61 -15.37 -16.96
N ALA A 29 -0.06 -16.48 -17.24
CA ALA A 29 0.05 -17.75 -16.51
C ALA A 29 1.48 -18.29 -16.38
N GLU A 30 2.26 -18.28 -17.46
CA GLU A 30 3.63 -18.83 -17.44
C GLU A 30 4.54 -18.03 -16.49
N ARG A 31 4.38 -16.70 -16.47
CA ARG A 31 5.14 -15.81 -15.58
C ARG A 31 4.59 -15.83 -14.16
N ALA A 32 3.27 -15.90 -14.01
CA ALA A 32 2.61 -16.04 -12.70
C ALA A 32 3.04 -17.33 -11.98
N ARG A 33 3.15 -18.45 -12.71
CA ARG A 33 3.68 -19.72 -12.14
C ARG A 33 5.12 -19.59 -11.62
N THR A 34 5.90 -18.69 -12.22
CA THR A 34 7.27 -18.39 -11.78
C THR A 34 7.26 -17.50 -10.54
N TRP A 35 6.45 -16.44 -10.50
CA TRP A 35 6.51 -15.42 -9.44
C TRP A 35 5.63 -15.68 -8.23
N LEU A 36 4.50 -16.37 -8.38
CA LEU A 36 3.62 -16.75 -7.27
C LEU A 36 4.35 -17.49 -6.13
N PRO A 37 5.17 -18.54 -6.38
CA PRO A 37 5.88 -19.21 -5.28
C PRO A 37 6.88 -18.29 -4.57
N ARG A 38 7.47 -17.32 -5.29
CA ARG A 38 8.39 -16.33 -4.70
C ARG A 38 7.64 -15.35 -3.81
N ALA A 39 6.50 -14.83 -4.26
CA ALA A 39 5.65 -13.96 -3.44
C ALA A 39 5.17 -14.67 -2.17
N LYS A 40 4.75 -15.95 -2.27
CA LYS A 40 4.39 -16.78 -1.12
C LYS A 40 5.58 -17.01 -0.17
N ALA A 41 6.78 -17.21 -0.70
CA ALA A 41 7.98 -17.36 0.12
C ALA A 41 8.29 -16.06 0.90
N VAL A 42 8.22 -14.90 0.26
CA VAL A 42 8.40 -13.58 0.92
C VAL A 42 7.41 -13.40 2.07
N GLU A 43 6.15 -13.71 1.81
CA GLU A 43 5.11 -13.64 2.84
C GLU A 43 5.41 -14.58 4.02
N GLN A 44 5.76 -15.82 3.74
CA GLN A 44 6.02 -16.80 4.80
C GLN A 44 7.24 -16.42 5.64
N LEU A 45 8.31 -15.95 4.99
CA LEU A 45 9.51 -15.44 5.67
C LEU A 45 9.15 -14.25 6.58
N THR A 46 8.31 -13.34 6.09
CA THR A 46 7.85 -12.16 6.85
C THR A 46 6.96 -12.56 8.04
N LYS A 47 6.04 -13.51 7.85
CA LYS A 47 5.21 -14.06 8.94
C LYS A 47 6.06 -14.69 10.04
N ASN A 48 7.09 -15.46 9.67
CA ASN A 48 7.99 -16.11 10.62
C ASN A 48 8.74 -15.08 11.49
N ILE A 49 9.37 -14.08 10.87
CA ILE A 49 10.12 -13.06 11.62
C ILE A 49 9.19 -12.16 12.45
N ASN A 50 7.98 -11.84 11.97
CA ASN A 50 7.00 -11.07 12.73
C ASN A 50 6.43 -11.84 13.93
N SER A 51 6.34 -13.17 13.84
CA SER A 51 5.99 -14.03 14.98
C SER A 51 7.09 -14.01 16.03
N ASP A 52 8.37 -14.06 15.61
CA ASP A 52 9.51 -13.89 16.51
C ASP A 52 9.50 -12.54 17.23
N ILE A 53 9.26 -11.45 16.50
CA ILE A 53 9.15 -10.12 17.09
C ILE A 53 7.94 -10.04 18.04
N GLY A 54 6.81 -10.63 17.67
CA GLY A 54 5.63 -10.69 18.54
C GLY A 54 5.88 -11.41 19.86
N ARG A 55 6.67 -12.50 19.84
CA ARG A 55 7.11 -13.18 21.06
C ARG A 55 8.00 -12.28 21.93
N LEU A 56 8.90 -11.52 21.32
CA LEU A 56 9.77 -10.58 22.04
C LEU A 56 8.98 -9.43 22.68
N ILE A 57 7.96 -8.88 22.01
CA ILE A 57 7.09 -7.83 22.56
C ILE A 57 6.42 -8.30 23.86
N ASN A 58 6.00 -9.57 23.91
CA ASN A 58 5.29 -10.14 25.06
C ASN A 58 6.22 -10.73 26.13
N THR A 59 7.54 -10.65 25.94
CA THR A 59 8.51 -11.22 26.88
C THR A 59 8.92 -10.17 27.90
N HIS A 60 8.62 -10.41 29.18
CA HIS A 60 9.15 -9.60 30.27
C HIS A 60 10.52 -10.14 30.70
N SER A 61 11.60 -9.43 30.35
CA SER A 61 12.95 -9.83 30.75
C SER A 61 13.24 -9.43 32.20
N GLN A 62 13.50 -10.41 33.06
CA GLN A 62 13.89 -10.17 34.46
C GLN A 62 15.36 -9.75 34.63
N THR A 63 16.20 -9.85 33.58
CA THR A 63 17.62 -9.44 33.63
C THR A 63 18.09 -8.73 32.36
N GLN A 64 19.01 -7.78 32.48
CA GLN A 64 19.54 -7.01 31.35
C GLN A 64 20.34 -7.88 30.35
N ASN A 65 21.08 -8.88 30.84
CA ASN A 65 21.87 -9.78 29.99
C ASN A 65 20.98 -10.66 29.09
N SER A 66 19.81 -11.11 29.59
CA SER A 66 18.84 -11.88 28.81
C SER A 66 18.27 -11.08 27.63
N TRP A 67 17.99 -9.79 27.82
CA TRP A 67 17.49 -8.91 26.75
C TRP A 67 18.52 -8.68 25.64
N LYS A 68 19.80 -8.50 26.01
CA LYS A 68 20.89 -8.33 25.05
C LYS A 68 21.04 -9.55 24.15
N ASP A 69 20.93 -10.74 24.71
CA ASP A 69 21.03 -11.98 23.93
C ASP A 69 19.83 -12.17 23.00
N GLN A 70 18.63 -11.79 23.44
CA GLN A 70 17.43 -11.75 22.59
C GLN A 70 17.57 -10.77 21.42
N CYS A 71 18.13 -9.58 21.65
CA CYS A 71 18.39 -8.60 20.59
C CYS A 71 19.38 -9.14 19.55
N LYS A 72 20.48 -9.78 19.97
CA LYS A 72 21.44 -10.42 19.07
C LYS A 72 20.80 -11.55 18.26
N LEU A 73 19.96 -12.36 18.90
CA LEU A 73 19.22 -13.42 18.21
C LEU A 73 18.29 -12.84 17.13
N LEU A 74 17.57 -11.76 17.45
CA LEU A 74 16.70 -11.08 16.48
C LEU A 74 17.50 -10.50 15.31
N GLN A 75 18.64 -9.86 15.57
CA GLN A 75 19.52 -9.32 14.52
C GLN A 75 19.99 -10.44 13.56
N ASN A 76 20.42 -11.57 14.10
CA ASN A 76 20.82 -12.73 13.29
C ASN A 76 19.66 -13.25 12.44
N LYS A 77 18.46 -13.37 13.02
CA LYS A 77 17.27 -13.80 12.29
C LYS A 77 16.87 -12.83 11.19
N LEU A 78 17.02 -11.52 11.41
CA LEU A 78 16.74 -10.50 10.40
C LEU A 78 17.74 -10.54 9.25
N ARG A 79 19.01 -10.83 9.54
CA ARG A 79 20.03 -11.05 8.51
C ARG A 79 19.70 -12.29 7.67
N VAL A 80 19.37 -13.41 8.32
CA VAL A 80 18.93 -14.63 7.61
C VAL A 80 17.68 -14.38 6.77
N TYR A 81 16.72 -13.61 7.29
CA TYR A 81 15.54 -13.17 6.54
C TYR A 81 15.94 -12.39 5.29
N ALA A 82 16.79 -11.36 5.41
CA ALA A 82 17.27 -10.56 4.29
C ALA A 82 17.99 -11.40 3.24
N ASP A 83 18.93 -12.26 3.67
CA ASP A 83 19.67 -13.18 2.82
C ASP A 83 18.74 -14.14 2.06
N SER A 84 17.71 -14.64 2.76
CA SER A 84 16.70 -15.53 2.17
C SER A 84 15.88 -14.81 1.10
N ILE A 85 15.50 -13.54 1.32
CA ILE A 85 14.71 -12.75 0.36
C ILE A 85 15.50 -12.49 -0.93
N VAL A 86 16.74 -12.01 -0.83
CA VAL A 86 17.55 -11.71 -2.02
C VAL A 86 17.98 -12.97 -2.78
N ALA A 87 18.00 -14.13 -2.12
CA ALA A 87 18.28 -15.40 -2.76
C ALA A 87 17.10 -15.94 -3.60
N LEU A 88 15.88 -15.40 -3.46
CA LEU A 88 14.68 -15.91 -4.17
C LEU A 88 14.72 -15.70 -5.69
N ASP A 89 15.29 -14.59 -6.16
CA ASP A 89 15.43 -14.28 -7.59
C ASP A 89 16.50 -13.18 -7.81
N PRO A 90 17.34 -13.29 -8.86
CA PRO A 90 18.29 -12.24 -9.19
C PRO A 90 17.68 -10.86 -9.41
N ARG A 91 16.42 -10.79 -9.87
CA ARG A 91 15.72 -9.52 -10.09
C ARG A 91 15.19 -8.92 -8.78
N ILE A 92 14.80 -9.76 -7.81
CA ILE A 92 14.51 -9.30 -6.44
C ILE A 92 15.79 -8.76 -5.82
N ASN A 93 16.90 -9.49 -5.94
CA ASN A 93 18.21 -9.03 -5.48
C ASN A 93 18.56 -7.66 -6.09
N ALA A 94 18.48 -7.53 -7.41
CA ALA A 94 18.79 -6.26 -8.09
C ALA A 94 17.90 -5.09 -7.63
N ALA A 95 16.62 -5.33 -7.33
CA ALA A 95 15.70 -4.28 -6.92
C ALA A 95 15.77 -3.92 -5.42
N PHE A 96 16.00 -4.90 -4.54
CA PHE A 96 15.79 -4.74 -3.09
C PHE A 96 17.04 -4.96 -2.23
N ARG A 97 18.19 -5.36 -2.80
CA ARG A 97 19.41 -5.63 -2.02
C ARG A 97 19.83 -4.45 -1.14
N ASP A 98 19.76 -3.24 -1.69
CA ASP A 98 20.19 -2.04 -0.99
C ASP A 98 19.23 -1.67 0.15
N GLU A 99 17.96 -2.08 0.09
CA GLU A 99 16.99 -1.88 1.18
C GLU A 99 17.30 -2.75 2.41
N PHE A 100 18.05 -3.83 2.21
CA PHE A 100 18.52 -4.74 3.27
C PHE A 100 19.98 -4.50 3.66
N ALA A 101 20.71 -3.67 2.91
CA ALA A 101 22.12 -3.41 3.17
C ALA A 101 22.31 -2.64 4.49
N ASP A 102 23.39 -2.98 5.21
CA ASP A 102 23.77 -2.33 6.46
C ASP A 102 24.17 -0.84 6.28
N SER A 103 24.39 -0.39 5.03
CA SER A 103 25.01 0.90 4.73
C SER A 103 24.02 2.01 4.45
N VAL A 104 24.16 3.11 5.19
CA VAL A 104 23.59 4.43 4.90
C VAL A 104 24.17 4.94 3.58
N LYS A 105 23.45 4.80 2.47
CA LYS A 105 23.77 5.54 1.23
C LYS A 105 22.55 6.33 0.75
N SER A 106 22.59 7.62 1.10
CA SER A 106 21.91 8.76 0.47
C SER A 106 20.42 8.66 0.15
N GLY A 107 19.62 9.35 0.98
CA GLY A 107 18.78 10.44 0.47
C GLY A 107 17.32 10.17 0.13
N ARG A 108 16.85 8.92 -0.03
CA ARG A 108 15.39 8.68 -0.22
C ARG A 108 14.75 7.55 0.57
N PHE A 109 15.51 6.71 1.26
CA PHE A 109 14.97 5.86 2.33
C PHE A 109 16.06 5.76 3.39
N GLN A 110 15.76 6.18 4.62
CA GLN A 110 16.70 6.08 5.73
C GLN A 110 17.02 4.61 6.06
N PRO A 111 18.16 4.30 6.69
CA PRO A 111 18.58 2.94 7.08
C PRO A 111 17.82 2.48 8.34
N PHE A 112 16.49 2.57 8.29
CA PHE A 112 15.60 2.46 9.43
C PHE A 112 15.73 1.11 10.14
N LEU A 113 15.89 0.00 9.41
CA LEU A 113 15.86 -1.35 10.01
C LEU A 113 16.98 -1.57 11.05
N TRP A 114 18.23 -1.32 10.66
CA TRP A 114 19.40 -1.58 11.51
C TRP A 114 19.60 -0.50 12.55
N GLU A 115 19.16 0.73 12.28
CA GLU A 115 19.13 1.82 13.27
C GLU A 115 18.09 1.56 14.37
N THR A 116 16.87 1.14 14.00
CA THR A 116 15.81 0.73 14.94
C THR A 116 16.27 -0.45 15.81
N LEU A 117 17.07 -1.38 15.28
CA LEU A 117 17.65 -2.47 16.09
C LEU A 117 18.80 -2.00 17.00
N ARG A 118 19.60 -1.02 16.57
CA ARG A 118 20.68 -0.46 17.40
C ARG A 118 20.12 0.32 18.60
N SER A 119 19.01 1.02 18.44
CA SER A 119 18.35 1.72 19.55
C SER A 119 17.66 0.78 20.54
N LEU A 120 17.27 -0.43 20.11
CA LEU A 120 16.58 -1.42 20.93
C LEU A 120 17.41 -1.93 22.13
N ASP A 121 18.73 -1.99 22.02
CA ASP A 121 19.63 -2.41 23.11
C ASP A 121 19.61 -1.42 24.30
N GLN A 122 19.38 -0.15 24.01
CA GLN A 122 19.43 0.95 24.99
C GLN A 122 18.03 1.41 25.43
N ALA A 123 16.98 0.83 24.87
CA ALA A 123 15.59 1.24 25.11
C ALA A 123 15.03 0.73 26.45
N THR A 124 14.17 1.54 27.06
CA THR A 124 13.36 1.16 28.23
C THR A 124 12.24 0.18 27.84
N GLU A 125 11.66 -0.56 28.80
CA GLU A 125 10.57 -1.52 28.55
C GLU A 125 9.42 -0.99 27.65
N PRO A 126 8.78 0.16 27.92
CA PRO A 126 7.70 0.67 27.05
C PRO A 126 8.21 1.11 25.66
N GLU A 127 9.45 1.56 25.55
CA GLU A 127 10.08 1.92 24.27
C GLU A 127 10.37 0.67 23.43
N ARG A 128 10.78 -0.45 24.05
CA ARG A 128 11.05 -1.71 23.35
C ARG A 128 9.83 -2.19 22.58
N ALA A 129 8.65 -2.21 23.22
CA ALA A 129 7.41 -2.63 22.57
C ALA A 129 7.07 -1.73 21.37
N THR A 130 7.32 -0.43 21.49
CA THR A 130 7.10 0.56 20.43
C THR A 130 8.06 0.34 19.25
N ILE A 131 9.36 0.21 19.52
CA ILE A 131 10.42 -0.03 18.53
C ILE A 131 10.19 -1.35 17.80
N LEU A 132 9.86 -2.42 18.51
CA LEU A 132 9.54 -3.72 17.90
C LEU A 132 8.25 -3.67 17.06
N THR A 133 7.26 -2.88 17.46
CA THR A 133 6.03 -2.68 16.66
C THR A 133 6.32 -1.87 15.38
N GLN A 134 7.18 -0.86 15.45
CA GLN A 134 7.66 -0.14 14.27
C GLN A 134 8.43 -1.07 13.34
N LEU A 135 9.30 -1.93 13.89
CA LEU A 135 10.04 -2.92 13.12
C LEU A 135 9.10 -3.87 12.35
N LYS A 136 8.05 -4.40 13.01
CA LYS A 136 7.04 -5.24 12.33
C LYS A 136 6.34 -4.52 11.18
N LEU A 137 6.00 -3.24 11.38
CA LEU A 137 5.37 -2.42 10.35
C LEU A 137 6.31 -2.26 9.16
N SER A 138 7.57 -1.89 9.39
CA SER A 138 8.54 -1.68 8.33
C SER A 138 8.94 -2.96 7.58
N LEU A 139 8.86 -4.13 8.23
CA LEU A 139 9.01 -5.42 7.55
C LEU A 139 7.81 -5.74 6.68
N ALA A 140 6.59 -5.43 7.15
CA ALA A 140 5.38 -5.61 6.37
C ALA A 140 5.35 -4.69 5.13
N GLU A 141 5.77 -3.42 5.27
CA GLU A 141 5.87 -2.47 4.15
C GLU A 141 6.83 -2.98 3.06
N ARG A 142 8.03 -3.44 3.45
CA ARG A 142 9.00 -4.02 2.52
C ARG A 142 8.50 -5.31 1.87
N SER A 143 7.92 -6.21 2.66
CA SER A 143 7.31 -7.44 2.14
C SER A 143 6.26 -7.13 1.08
N ASN A 144 5.40 -6.13 1.35
CA ASN A 144 4.38 -5.71 0.41
C ASN A 144 4.98 -5.15 -0.90
N ALA A 145 6.05 -4.36 -0.81
CA ALA A 145 6.77 -3.86 -1.99
C ALA A 145 7.34 -5.00 -2.84
N ILE A 146 7.94 -6.01 -2.21
CA ILE A 146 8.51 -7.18 -2.92
C ILE A 146 7.40 -8.05 -3.53
N ILE A 147 6.29 -8.28 -2.82
CA ILE A 147 5.13 -9.03 -3.34
C ILE A 147 4.49 -8.27 -4.52
N SER A 148 4.39 -6.95 -4.44
CA SER A 148 3.92 -6.10 -5.53
C SER A 148 4.84 -6.19 -6.75
N PHE A 149 6.16 -6.15 -6.53
CA PHE A 149 7.13 -6.38 -7.60
C PHE A 149 6.94 -7.76 -8.27
N CYS A 150 6.74 -8.83 -7.48
CA CYS A 150 6.44 -10.15 -8.04
C CYS A 150 5.19 -10.13 -8.93
N ASN A 151 4.16 -9.37 -8.52
CA ASN A 151 2.93 -9.20 -9.29
C ASN A 151 3.12 -8.40 -10.58
N GLU A 152 3.93 -7.35 -10.56
CA GLU A 152 4.27 -6.54 -11.73
C GLU A 152 5.04 -7.36 -12.77
N MET A 153 5.94 -8.24 -12.33
CA MET A 153 6.75 -9.07 -13.22
C MET A 153 5.94 -10.16 -13.97
N CYS A 154 4.66 -10.34 -13.62
CA CYS A 154 3.72 -11.22 -14.33
C CYS A 154 2.99 -10.53 -15.49
N THR A 155 3.04 -9.20 -15.56
CA THR A 155 2.23 -8.39 -16.49
C THR A 155 2.89 -8.28 -17.87
N ALA A 156 2.17 -8.55 -18.98
CA ALA A 156 2.72 -8.52 -20.34
C ALA A 156 2.81 -7.10 -20.89
N GLY A 157 3.97 -6.70 -21.42
CA GLY A 157 4.06 -5.58 -22.36
C GLY A 157 3.80 -4.17 -21.82
N CYS A 158 3.49 -3.99 -20.54
CA CYS A 158 3.39 -2.67 -19.93
C CYS A 158 3.98 -2.69 -18.53
N VAL A 159 5.12 -2.01 -18.34
CA VAL A 159 5.69 -1.74 -17.01
C VAL A 159 4.88 -0.62 -16.36
N LEU A 160 3.63 -0.92 -16.00
CA LEU A 160 2.89 -0.12 -15.03
C LEU A 160 3.51 -0.40 -13.67
N SER A 161 4.63 0.26 -13.36
CA SER A 161 5.06 0.36 -11.97
C SER A 161 4.07 1.24 -11.25
N PHE A 162 3.58 0.80 -10.09
CA PHE A 162 2.74 1.63 -9.25
C PHE A 162 3.62 2.65 -8.54
N GLU A 163 3.55 3.91 -8.98
CA GLU A 163 4.44 4.97 -8.47
C GLU A 163 3.91 5.56 -7.16
N THR A 164 2.62 5.40 -6.86
CA THR A 164 2.02 5.91 -5.61
C THR A 164 0.82 5.07 -5.19
N TYR A 165 0.73 4.75 -3.90
CA TYR A 165 -0.46 4.15 -3.29
C TYR A 165 -1.15 5.20 -2.43
N SER A 166 -2.45 5.42 -2.64
CA SER A 166 -3.24 6.31 -1.78
C SER A 166 -4.49 5.59 -1.27
N ALA A 167 -4.84 5.84 -0.01
CA ALA A 167 -6.12 5.42 0.52
C ALA A 167 -7.24 6.19 -0.19
N ILE A 168 -8.22 5.47 -0.73
CA ILE A 168 -9.45 6.02 -1.27
C ILE A 168 -10.52 5.77 -0.22
N VAL A 169 -11.08 6.86 0.33
CA VAL A 169 -12.21 6.80 1.26
C VAL A 169 -13.35 7.60 0.64
N GLY A 170 -14.51 6.96 0.52
CA GLY A 170 -15.77 7.56 0.11
C GLY A 170 -16.84 7.28 1.14
N GLN A 171 -17.84 8.17 1.21
CA GLN A 171 -19.05 7.97 2.01
C GLN A 171 -20.28 8.19 1.13
N ASN A 172 -21.36 7.48 1.41
CA ASN A 172 -22.60 7.57 0.62
C ASN A 172 -23.32 8.93 0.79
N SER A 173 -23.16 9.62 1.93
CA SER A 173 -23.75 10.94 2.19
C SER A 173 -22.89 11.78 3.12
N ALA A 174 -22.82 13.10 2.88
CA ALA A 174 -22.17 14.08 3.74
C ALA A 174 -23.04 14.56 4.92
N ALA A 175 -24.34 14.31 4.88
CA ALA A 175 -25.30 14.68 5.93
C ALA A 175 -26.37 13.58 6.09
N ILE A 176 -26.60 13.13 7.32
CA ILE A 176 -27.55 12.06 7.65
C ILE A 176 -28.34 12.42 8.91
N LEU A 177 -29.58 11.94 9.01
CA LEU A 177 -30.40 12.09 10.21
C LEU A 177 -30.08 10.98 11.23
N PRO A 178 -30.36 11.20 12.54
CA PRO A 178 -30.24 10.15 13.54
C PRO A 178 -31.07 8.91 13.17
N GLY A 179 -30.43 7.74 13.12
CA GLY A 179 -31.07 6.46 12.76
C GLY A 179 -30.91 6.06 11.29
N GLU A 180 -30.35 6.90 10.42
CA GLU A 180 -30.05 6.53 9.03
C GLU A 180 -28.71 5.80 8.88
N LYS A 181 -28.59 5.00 7.81
CA LYS A 181 -27.39 4.21 7.51
C LYS A 181 -26.33 5.07 6.82
N LEU A 182 -25.22 5.32 7.52
CA LEU A 182 -23.97 5.80 6.92
C LEU A 182 -23.20 4.62 6.32
N GLU A 183 -22.86 4.71 5.04
CA GLU A 183 -22.01 3.73 4.37
C GLU A 183 -20.66 4.37 4.04
N ILE A 184 -19.59 3.74 4.52
CA ILE A 184 -18.21 4.16 4.30
C ILE A 184 -17.55 3.10 3.44
N THR A 185 -17.04 3.52 2.29
CA THR A 185 -16.22 2.71 1.40
C THR A 185 -14.78 3.14 1.56
N ALA A 186 -13.91 2.23 1.98
CA ALA A 186 -12.48 2.49 2.08
C ALA A 186 -11.69 1.42 1.32
N GLY A 187 -10.67 1.84 0.58
CA GLY A 187 -9.77 0.96 -0.16
C GLY A 187 -8.42 1.61 -0.36
N MET A 188 -7.47 0.87 -0.91
CA MET A 188 -6.17 1.40 -1.34
C MET A 188 -6.14 1.38 -2.87
N GLY A 189 -5.93 2.53 -3.48
CA GLY A 189 -5.73 2.66 -4.92
C GLY A 189 -4.25 2.77 -5.23
N ALA A 190 -3.80 2.05 -6.26
CA ALA A 190 -2.49 2.23 -6.84
C ALA A 190 -2.61 3.16 -8.06
N PHE A 191 -1.83 4.23 -8.07
CA PHE A 191 -1.83 5.28 -9.09
C PHE A 191 -0.52 5.25 -9.88
N THR A 192 -0.60 5.61 -11.16
CA THR A 192 0.54 5.65 -12.07
C THR A 192 0.26 6.60 -13.22
N ASN A 193 1.25 7.40 -13.62
CA ASN A 193 1.17 8.21 -14.83
C ASN A 193 1.34 7.36 -16.12
N ARG A 194 1.86 6.12 -15.99
CA ARG A 194 2.21 5.27 -17.13
C ARG A 194 1.02 4.66 -17.84
N ALA A 195 -0.14 4.64 -17.17
CA ALA A 195 -1.41 4.25 -17.79
C ALA A 195 -1.93 5.28 -18.81
N ALA A 196 -1.21 6.40 -19.00
CA ALA A 196 -1.57 7.49 -19.92
C ALA A 196 -3.03 7.96 -19.70
N LEU A 197 -3.43 8.08 -18.44
CA LEU A 197 -4.79 8.43 -18.04
C LEU A 197 -5.21 9.76 -18.66
N LYS A 198 -6.36 9.76 -19.32
CA LYS A 198 -7.06 10.95 -19.82
C LYS A 198 -8.43 11.01 -19.18
N VAL A 199 -8.74 12.12 -18.52
CA VAL A 199 -10.04 12.33 -17.90
C VAL A 199 -10.79 13.48 -18.55
N SER A 200 -12.09 13.31 -18.74
CA SER A 200 -13.01 14.39 -19.09
C SER A 200 -14.13 14.51 -18.07
N VAL A 201 -14.54 15.75 -17.81
CA VAL A 201 -15.66 16.10 -16.93
C VAL A 201 -16.59 17.01 -17.72
N ASN A 202 -17.87 16.64 -17.84
CA ASN A 202 -18.84 17.32 -18.72
C ASN A 202 -18.34 17.46 -20.17
N GLY A 203 -17.67 16.43 -20.68
CA GLY A 203 -17.09 16.42 -22.02
C GLY A 203 -15.84 17.29 -22.21
N LYS A 204 -15.39 18.02 -21.18
CA LYS A 204 -14.18 18.86 -21.24
C LYS A 204 -12.98 18.09 -20.66
N PRO A 205 -11.81 18.09 -21.33
CA PRO A 205 -10.62 17.44 -20.80
C PRO A 205 -10.13 18.15 -19.53
N VAL A 206 -9.72 17.38 -18.53
CA VAL A 206 -9.16 17.87 -17.26
C VAL A 206 -7.73 17.36 -17.12
N PRO A 207 -6.76 18.22 -16.74
CA PRO A 207 -5.38 17.80 -16.55
C PRO A 207 -5.25 16.75 -15.43
N VAL A 208 -4.40 15.77 -15.68
CA VAL A 208 -3.96 14.76 -14.70
C VAL A 208 -2.55 15.15 -14.24
N ASN A 209 -2.28 15.03 -12.95
CA ASN A 209 -0.96 15.35 -12.39
C ASN A 209 0.06 14.23 -12.69
N ASN A 210 1.30 14.46 -12.27
CA ASN A 210 2.42 13.54 -12.51
C ASN A 210 2.29 12.19 -11.77
N ASP A 211 1.36 12.05 -10.83
CA ASP A 211 1.12 10.80 -10.10
C ASP A 211 -0.03 9.97 -10.73
N GLY A 212 -0.61 10.45 -11.84
CA GLY A 212 -1.79 9.81 -12.45
C GLY A 212 -3.10 10.14 -11.72
N ILE A 213 -3.13 11.23 -10.95
CA ILE A 213 -4.28 11.69 -10.17
C ILE A 213 -4.85 12.96 -10.80
N MET A 214 -6.17 13.06 -10.89
CA MET A 214 -6.88 14.29 -11.24
C MET A 214 -7.61 14.84 -10.02
N GLN A 215 -7.50 16.15 -9.82
CA GLN A 215 -8.33 16.91 -8.90
C GLN A 215 -9.12 17.94 -9.69
N TYR A 216 -10.43 17.96 -9.50
CA TYR A 216 -11.34 18.88 -10.18
C TYR A 216 -12.25 19.56 -9.15
N SER A 217 -12.33 20.88 -9.21
CA SER A 217 -13.20 21.69 -8.34
C SER A 217 -13.92 22.73 -9.18
N PHE A 218 -15.19 22.94 -8.90
CA PHE A 218 -16.01 23.97 -9.54
C PHE A 218 -17.02 24.51 -8.53
N ILE A 219 -17.41 25.77 -8.70
CA ILE A 219 -18.51 26.36 -7.93
C ILE A 219 -19.80 26.07 -8.70
N PRO A 220 -20.80 25.40 -8.10
CA PRO A 220 -22.08 25.20 -8.75
C PRO A 220 -22.76 26.54 -9.04
N SER A 221 -22.97 26.87 -10.31
CA SER A 221 -23.64 28.11 -10.74
C SER A 221 -25.16 27.96 -10.87
N GLY A 222 -25.72 26.82 -10.46
CA GLY A 222 -27.12 26.46 -10.63
C GLY A 222 -28.03 27.00 -9.53
N LYS A 223 -29.31 27.17 -9.86
CA LYS A 223 -30.38 27.33 -8.88
C LYS A 223 -30.45 26.09 -7.96
N PRO A 224 -31.12 26.17 -6.80
CA PRO A 224 -31.41 24.99 -6.00
C PRO A 224 -32.01 23.87 -6.87
N GLY A 225 -31.45 22.67 -6.75
CA GLY A 225 -31.80 21.56 -7.65
C GLY A 225 -30.77 20.43 -7.68
N THR A 226 -31.11 19.35 -8.36
CA THR A 226 -30.24 18.18 -8.56
C THR A 226 -29.57 18.27 -9.92
N TYR A 227 -28.27 17.98 -9.94
CA TYR A 227 -27.42 18.10 -11.11
C TYR A 227 -26.59 16.83 -11.30
N GLN A 228 -26.23 16.56 -12.55
CA GLN A 228 -25.39 15.43 -12.93
C GLN A 228 -24.09 15.91 -13.56
N VAL A 229 -23.02 15.17 -13.31
CA VAL A 229 -21.67 15.41 -13.84
C VAL A 229 -21.17 14.10 -14.45
N PRO A 230 -21.32 13.89 -15.77
CA PRO A 230 -20.64 12.81 -16.47
C PRO A 230 -19.11 12.97 -16.42
N VAL A 231 -18.44 11.87 -16.11
CA VAL A 231 -16.98 11.71 -16.03
C VAL A 231 -16.58 10.51 -16.87
N VAL A 232 -15.62 10.70 -17.77
CA VAL A 232 -15.07 9.64 -18.62
C VAL A 232 -13.58 9.51 -18.38
N LEU A 233 -13.12 8.29 -18.13
CA LEU A 233 -11.71 7.95 -17.94
C LEU A 233 -11.26 7.02 -19.06
N ASN A 234 -10.24 7.42 -19.81
CA ASN A 234 -9.58 6.57 -20.80
C ASN A 234 -8.15 6.28 -20.35
N PHE A 235 -7.74 5.02 -20.38
CA PHE A 235 -6.42 4.59 -19.92
C PHE A 235 -5.97 3.29 -20.59
N VAL A 236 -4.68 3.01 -20.52
CA VAL A 236 -4.10 1.72 -20.88
C VAL A 236 -4.13 0.81 -19.67
N ASP A 237 -4.77 -0.35 -19.79
CA ASP A 237 -4.80 -1.37 -18.74
C ASP A 237 -3.47 -2.14 -18.65
N GLN A 238 -3.38 -3.01 -17.64
CA GLN A 238 -2.20 -3.85 -17.42
C GLN A 238 -1.87 -4.78 -18.59
N ASP A 239 -2.83 -5.07 -19.47
CA ASP A 239 -2.64 -5.92 -20.64
C ASP A 239 -2.22 -5.11 -21.88
N GLY A 240 -1.99 -3.80 -21.73
CA GLY A 240 -1.66 -2.89 -22.81
C GLY A 240 -2.86 -2.49 -23.68
N LEU A 241 -4.09 -2.81 -23.25
CA LEU A 241 -5.30 -2.50 -23.99
C LEU A 241 -5.90 -1.17 -23.53
N GLN A 242 -6.44 -0.41 -24.47
CA GLN A 242 -7.19 0.81 -24.16
C GLN A 242 -8.53 0.44 -23.50
N ARG A 243 -8.83 1.08 -22.38
CA ARG A 243 -10.10 0.95 -21.63
C ARG A 243 -10.74 2.31 -21.45
N SER A 244 -12.07 2.30 -21.39
CA SER A 244 -12.90 3.45 -21.06
C SER A 244 -13.83 3.10 -19.90
N ILE A 245 -13.94 4.00 -18.92
CA ILE A 245 -14.91 3.93 -17.84
C ILE A 245 -15.72 5.22 -17.84
N GLU A 246 -17.05 5.08 -17.85
CA GLU A 246 -17.99 6.20 -17.77
C GLU A 246 -18.73 6.15 -16.43
N LYS A 247 -18.79 7.29 -15.73
CA LYS A 247 -19.54 7.45 -14.48
C LYS A 247 -20.33 8.76 -14.51
N ILE A 248 -21.55 8.73 -13.99
CA ILE A 248 -22.38 9.93 -13.81
C ILE A 248 -22.45 10.22 -12.31
N LEU A 249 -21.86 11.33 -11.87
CA LEU A 249 -21.92 11.78 -10.48
C LEU A 249 -23.13 12.69 -10.29
N THR A 250 -23.84 12.56 -9.17
CA THR A 250 -25.01 13.40 -8.86
C THR A 250 -24.70 14.30 -7.67
N TYR A 251 -25.04 15.58 -7.74
CA TYR A 251 -24.95 16.52 -6.62
C TYR A 251 -26.20 17.39 -6.52
N ARG A 252 -26.47 17.94 -5.33
CA ARG A 252 -27.64 18.80 -5.07
C ARG A 252 -27.19 20.16 -4.55
N VAL A 253 -27.73 21.23 -5.13
CA VAL A 253 -27.61 22.60 -4.62
C VAL A 253 -28.83 22.88 -3.74
N LEU A 254 -28.59 23.30 -2.50
CA LEU A 254 -29.64 23.67 -1.55
C LEU A 254 -29.92 25.17 -1.58
N GLU A 255 -31.09 25.58 -1.12
CA GLU A 255 -31.40 26.98 -0.90
C GLU A 255 -30.56 27.54 0.26
N PRO A 256 -30.01 28.77 0.14
CA PRO A 256 -29.37 29.42 1.25
C PRO A 256 -30.41 29.71 2.34
N VAL A 257 -30.17 29.20 3.55
CA VAL A 257 -31.02 29.49 4.71
C VAL A 257 -30.86 30.97 5.03
N LYS A 258 -31.92 31.77 4.82
CA LYS A 258 -31.96 33.15 5.31
C LYS A 258 -32.01 33.10 6.84
N SER A 259 -30.96 33.55 7.53
CA SER A 259 -31.06 33.76 8.97
C SER A 259 -32.12 34.84 9.20
N GLN A 260 -33.18 34.50 9.91
CA GLN A 260 -34.08 35.51 10.46
C GLN A 260 -33.27 36.28 11.51
N ALA A 261 -32.91 37.52 11.18
CA ALA A 261 -32.51 38.49 12.19
C ALA A 261 -33.80 38.92 12.89
N GLU A 262 -33.92 38.55 14.17
CA GLU A 262 -34.84 39.17 15.12
C GLU A 262 -34.44 40.63 15.40
#